data_AF-A0A2Z6M114-F1
#
_entry.id   AF-A0A2Z6M114-F1
#
_cell.length_a   1.000
_cell.length_b   1.000
_cell.length_c   1.000
_cell.angle_alpha   90.00
_cell.angle_beta   90.00
_cell.angle_gamma   90.00
#
_symmetry.space_group_name_H-M   'P 1'
#
loop_
_entity.id
_entity.type
_entity.pdbx_description
1 polymer ?
#
loop_
_entity_poly.entity_id
_entity_poly.type
_entity_poly.pdbx_seq_one_letter_code
_entity_poly.pdbx_strand_id
1 'polypeptide(L)'
;MSGSRYLFSKGILSHTLDVPLAKVFLEAHPGAYTTSRTHDNASCLMFWERHMKRLSESIQILSNLAPQLLFKSDNATTASSQPVSPNLPVWQPALKMLVNDSLEKILPVALKERVDTEELIITTLVSGNLEKLNVYETISKEKMSKYFDVHVHIESYVPPQFGIRGNGEHLAVGGYGRNIAGAKYSDWVRIRKNLEKLRPPSVTEILLSYNGDQILEGSATNFFVVCRKDWDSNDGKSPSDHGNKNHFEVQTAPVNDGVLPGIIRQLVLEVCKSEGIPFREVAPSWSKHIA
;
A
#
# COMPACT_ATOMS: atom_id res chain seq x y z
N MET A 1 12.75 -7.73 -21.76
CA MET A 1 13.97 -8.07 -20.99
C MET A 1 13.54 -8.34 -19.56
N SER A 2 13.94 -9.46 -18.96
CA SER A 2 13.64 -9.73 -17.54
C SER A 2 14.54 -8.83 -16.70
N GLY A 3 13.97 -7.83 -16.04
CA GLY A 3 14.72 -6.95 -15.14
C GLY A 3 15.39 -7.72 -13.99
N SER A 4 16.45 -7.15 -13.43
CA SER A 4 17.16 -7.73 -12.29
C SER A 4 16.26 -7.76 -11.06
N ARG A 5 16.36 -8.84 -10.29
CA ARG A 5 15.57 -9.08 -9.07
C ARG A 5 16.44 -9.63 -7.95
N TYR A 6 16.22 -9.13 -6.74
CA TYR A 6 16.98 -9.49 -5.55
C TYR A 6 16.03 -9.71 -4.38
N LEU A 7 16.38 -10.65 -3.52
CA LEU A 7 15.66 -10.89 -2.26
C LEU A 7 16.67 -11.07 -1.14
N PHE A 8 16.54 -10.26 -0.10
CA PHE A 8 17.21 -10.47 1.18
C PHE A 8 16.18 -10.93 2.20
N SER A 9 16.34 -12.16 2.69
CA SER A 9 15.43 -12.79 3.64
C SER A 9 16.20 -13.61 4.64
N LYS A 10 15.93 -13.41 5.94
CA LYS A 10 16.54 -14.21 7.03
C LYS A 10 18.07 -14.29 6.98
N GLY A 11 18.72 -13.21 6.55
CA GLY A 11 20.18 -13.15 6.42
C GLY A 11 20.75 -13.67 5.10
N ILE A 12 19.92 -14.19 4.20
CA ILE A 12 20.31 -14.78 2.92
C ILE A 12 19.99 -13.80 1.80
N LEU A 13 20.99 -13.50 0.96
CA LEU A 13 20.84 -12.73 -0.27
C LEU A 13 20.69 -13.68 -1.46
N SER A 14 19.62 -13.51 -2.24
CA SER A 14 19.31 -14.28 -3.46
C SER A 14 19.20 -13.35 -4.67
N HIS A 15 19.56 -13.82 -5.88
CA HIS A 15 19.63 -13.00 -7.10
C HIS A 15 19.09 -13.67 -8.39
N THR A 16 18.53 -12.81 -9.26
CA THR A 16 18.15 -12.94 -10.70
C THR A 16 17.11 -14.00 -11.13
N LEU A 17 17.40 -15.31 -11.12
CA LEU A 17 16.49 -16.30 -11.73
C LEU A 17 15.51 -16.93 -10.75
N ASP A 18 15.95 -17.24 -9.53
CA ASP A 18 15.12 -17.92 -8.53
C ASP A 18 14.23 -16.95 -7.73
N VAL A 19 14.46 -15.64 -7.86
CA VAL A 19 13.68 -14.62 -7.15
C VAL A 19 12.37 -14.37 -7.89
N PRO A 20 11.20 -14.65 -7.30
CA PRO A 20 9.91 -14.40 -7.95
C PRO A 20 9.61 -12.89 -8.07
N LEU A 21 8.61 -12.53 -8.88
CA LEU A 21 8.07 -11.16 -8.90
C LEU A 21 7.55 -10.77 -7.50
N ALA A 22 7.61 -9.48 -7.16
CA ALA A 22 7.14 -8.99 -5.85
C ALA A 22 5.72 -9.45 -5.52
N LYS A 23 4.83 -9.44 -6.53
CA LYS A 23 3.44 -9.94 -6.37
C LYS A 23 3.39 -11.41 -5.96
N VAL A 24 4.15 -12.28 -6.65
CA VAL A 24 4.20 -13.73 -6.35
C VAL A 24 4.84 -13.97 -4.98
N PHE A 25 5.87 -13.20 -4.64
CA PHE A 25 6.50 -13.22 -3.32
C PHE A 25 5.49 -12.89 -2.20
N LEU A 26 4.73 -11.80 -2.35
CA LEU A 26 3.70 -11.39 -1.39
C LEU A 26 2.54 -12.40 -1.30
N GLU A 27 2.15 -13.01 -2.42
CA GLU A 27 1.14 -14.08 -2.42
C GLU A 27 1.58 -15.28 -1.58
N ALA A 28 2.86 -15.63 -1.57
CA ALA A 28 3.38 -16.80 -0.85
C ALA A 28 3.63 -16.58 0.65
N HIS A 29 3.73 -15.33 1.11
CA HIS A 29 4.17 -15.03 2.48
C HIS A 29 3.17 -14.12 3.20
N PRO A 30 2.61 -14.50 4.36
CA PRO A 30 1.78 -13.61 5.18
C PRO A 30 2.62 -12.49 5.79
N GLY A 31 2.00 -11.34 6.10
CA GLY A 31 2.69 -10.22 6.72
C GLY A 31 2.17 -8.84 6.30
N ALA A 32 2.67 -7.82 6.99
CA ALA A 32 2.51 -6.43 6.61
C ALA A 32 3.60 -6.02 5.62
N TYR A 33 3.28 -5.22 4.62
CA TYR A 33 4.28 -4.80 3.63
C TYR A 33 4.16 -3.33 3.24
N THR A 34 5.26 -2.79 2.73
CA THR A 34 5.30 -1.48 2.08
C THR A 34 6.15 -1.59 0.82
N THR A 35 5.80 -0.80 -0.18
CA THR A 35 6.57 -0.71 -1.43
C THR A 35 6.88 0.75 -1.67
N SER A 36 8.15 1.09 -1.82
CA SER A 36 8.64 2.39 -2.28
C SER A 36 9.45 2.18 -3.56
N ARG A 37 9.94 3.27 -4.16
CA ARG A 37 10.83 3.23 -5.30
C ARG A 37 11.91 4.27 -5.16
N THR A 38 13.04 4.04 -5.82
CA THR A 38 14.02 5.09 -5.99
C THR A 38 13.55 6.13 -7.01
N HIS A 39 14.18 7.30 -6.98
CA HIS A 39 13.94 8.40 -7.91
C HIS A 39 15.24 9.17 -8.13
N ASP A 40 15.25 9.98 -9.20
CA ASP A 40 16.38 10.81 -9.59
C ASP A 40 17.64 9.97 -9.85
N ASN A 41 17.51 9.01 -10.78
CA ASN A 41 18.59 8.09 -11.15
C ASN A 41 19.09 7.27 -9.95
N ALA A 42 18.14 6.77 -9.17
CA ALA A 42 18.35 6.04 -7.92
C ALA A 42 19.13 6.79 -6.82
N SER A 43 19.20 8.12 -6.87
CA SER A 43 19.89 8.95 -5.86
C SER A 43 19.12 9.04 -4.54
N CYS A 44 17.80 8.86 -4.57
CA CYS A 44 16.94 8.99 -3.40
C CYS A 44 15.85 7.91 -3.35
N LEU A 45 15.41 7.56 -2.13
CA LEU A 45 14.30 6.66 -1.89
C LEU A 45 13.02 7.46 -1.59
N MET A 46 12.00 7.34 -2.44
CA MET A 46 10.82 8.19 -2.36
C MET A 46 10.04 7.99 -1.05
N PHE A 47 9.91 9.06 -0.28
CA PHE A 47 9.08 9.14 0.94
C PHE A 47 9.34 8.03 1.97
N TRP A 48 10.57 7.51 2.07
CA TRP A 48 10.90 6.32 2.87
C TRP A 48 10.37 6.37 4.31
N GLU A 49 10.52 7.51 4.98
CA GLU A 49 10.02 7.72 6.35
C GLU A 49 8.50 7.51 6.46
N ARG A 50 7.74 8.01 5.48
CA ARG A 50 6.28 7.81 5.44
C ARG A 50 5.95 6.33 5.19
N HIS A 51 6.73 5.64 4.35
CA HIS A 51 6.58 4.21 4.11
C HIS A 51 6.88 3.36 5.36
N MET A 52 7.88 3.72 6.16
CA MET A 52 8.22 3.05 7.43
C MET A 52 7.17 3.28 8.52
N LYS A 53 6.65 4.51 8.62
CA LYS A 53 5.54 4.83 9.50
C LYS A 53 4.32 3.97 9.18
N ARG A 54 3.90 3.94 7.91
CA ARG A 54 2.76 3.12 7.46
C ARG A 54 2.97 1.62 7.67
N LEU A 55 4.20 1.12 7.45
CA LEU A 55 4.52 -0.28 7.72
C LEU A 55 4.32 -0.61 9.19
N SER A 56 4.80 0.26 10.08
CA SER A 56 4.62 0.10 11.54
C SER A 56 3.15 0.16 11.95
N GLU A 57 2.38 1.10 11.39
CA GLU A 57 0.93 1.21 11.63
C GLU A 57 0.19 -0.05 11.14
N SER A 58 0.57 -0.57 9.97
CA SER A 58 0.00 -1.82 9.44
C SER A 58 0.28 -3.01 10.37
N ILE A 59 1.50 -3.14 10.87
CA ILE A 59 1.87 -4.19 11.84
C ILE A 59 1.04 -4.05 13.11
N GLN A 60 0.89 -2.83 13.63
CA GLN A 60 0.11 -2.58 14.86
C GLN A 60 -1.36 -2.93 14.67
N ILE A 61 -1.97 -2.47 13.57
CA ILE A 61 -3.37 -2.75 13.23
C ILE A 61 -3.59 -4.26 13.10
N LEU A 62 -2.75 -4.95 12.32
CA LEU A 62 -2.88 -6.40 12.14
C LEU A 62 -2.69 -7.14 13.46
N SER A 63 -1.70 -6.75 14.28
CA SER A 63 -1.47 -7.43 15.54
C SER A 63 -2.65 -7.35 16.50
N ASN A 64 -3.38 -6.22 16.48
CA ASN A 64 -4.52 -6.00 17.36
C ASN A 64 -5.82 -6.61 16.82
N LEU A 65 -6.05 -6.53 15.50
CA LEU A 65 -7.33 -6.90 14.90
C LEU A 65 -7.34 -8.28 14.24
N ALA A 66 -6.20 -8.72 13.70
CA ALA A 66 -6.09 -9.98 12.97
C ALA A 66 -4.64 -10.51 12.95
N PRO A 67 -4.08 -10.93 14.11
CA PRO A 67 -2.68 -11.33 14.19
C PRO A 67 -2.35 -12.52 13.28
N GLN A 68 -3.31 -13.37 12.92
CA GLN A 68 -3.16 -14.44 11.94
C GLN A 68 -2.75 -13.98 10.53
N LEU A 69 -2.99 -12.70 10.18
CA LEU A 69 -2.56 -12.12 8.90
C LEU A 69 -1.10 -11.65 8.92
N LEU A 70 -0.51 -11.52 10.12
CA LEU A 70 0.86 -11.06 10.35
C LEU A 70 1.80 -12.22 10.70
N PHE A 71 1.32 -13.16 11.51
CA PHE A 71 2.10 -14.29 12.02
C PHE A 71 1.77 -15.57 11.26
N LYS A 72 2.80 -16.25 10.75
CA LYS A 72 2.69 -17.60 10.22
C LYS A 72 2.61 -18.60 11.39
N SER A 73 1.72 -19.58 11.29
CA SER A 73 1.71 -20.78 12.14
C SER A 73 2.21 -21.95 11.30
N ASP A 74 3.21 -22.68 11.78
CA ASP A 74 3.71 -23.88 11.09
C ASP A 74 2.87 -25.12 11.47
N ASN A 75 2.13 -25.05 12.58
CA ASN A 75 1.17 -26.09 13.00
C ASN A 75 -0.29 -25.69 12.74
N ALA A 76 -1.08 -26.61 12.16
CA ALA A 76 -2.50 -26.41 11.87
C ALA A 76 -3.36 -26.35 13.16
N THR A 77 -2.92 -27.00 14.24
CA THR A 77 -3.60 -27.06 15.54
C THR A 77 -3.46 -25.77 16.36
N THR A 78 -2.38 -24.99 16.18
CA THR A 78 -2.19 -23.67 16.81
C THR A 78 -2.82 -22.53 16.01
N ALA A 79 -3.28 -22.79 14.78
CA ALA A 79 -3.99 -21.80 13.98
C ALA A 79 -5.41 -21.50 14.51
N SER A 80 -5.99 -22.39 15.35
CA SER A 80 -7.31 -22.20 15.96
C SER A 80 -7.28 -21.45 17.29
N SER A 81 -6.12 -21.35 17.94
CA SER A 81 -5.96 -20.52 19.14
C SER A 81 -5.80 -19.07 18.72
N GLN A 82 -6.77 -18.22 19.06
CA GLN A 82 -6.62 -16.77 18.90
C GLN A 82 -5.34 -16.35 19.63
N PRO A 83 -4.39 -15.70 18.93
CA PRO A 83 -3.23 -15.13 19.61
C PRO A 83 -3.75 -14.17 20.67
N VAL A 84 -3.30 -14.34 21.92
CA VAL A 84 -3.56 -13.36 22.97
C VAL A 84 -3.06 -12.03 22.41
N SER A 85 -3.95 -11.04 22.26
CA SER A 85 -3.62 -9.69 21.78
C SER A 85 -2.42 -9.22 22.58
N PRO A 86 -1.20 -9.28 22.02
CA PRO A 86 -0.07 -8.84 22.78
C PRO A 86 -0.21 -7.32 22.74
N ASN A 87 -0.26 -6.67 23.90
CA ASN A 87 -0.13 -5.22 23.96
C ASN A 87 1.29 -4.88 23.48
N LEU A 88 1.46 -4.86 22.15
CA LEU A 88 2.76 -4.77 21.51
C LEU A 88 3.19 -3.31 21.61
N PRO A 89 4.36 -3.03 22.21
CA PRO A 89 4.87 -1.67 22.32
C PRO A 89 4.91 -0.96 20.96
N VAL A 90 4.93 0.37 20.98
CA VAL A 90 5.23 1.15 19.78
C VAL A 90 6.66 0.84 19.32
N TRP A 91 6.78 0.02 18.28
CA TRP A 91 8.07 -0.51 17.83
C TRP A 91 8.74 0.28 16.70
N GLN A 92 8.21 1.44 16.35
CA GLN A 92 8.63 2.16 15.13
C GLN A 92 10.15 2.30 14.99
N PRO A 93 10.92 2.71 16.04
CA PRO A 93 12.37 2.86 15.90
C PRO A 93 13.11 1.53 15.69
N ALA A 94 12.73 0.48 16.44
CA ALA A 94 13.39 -0.82 16.37
C ALA A 94 13.07 -1.56 15.06
N LEU A 95 11.82 -1.47 14.60
CA LEU A 95 11.42 -2.01 13.30
C LEU A 95 12.19 -1.35 12.16
N LYS A 96 12.25 -0.01 12.20
CA LYS A 96 12.94 0.78 11.19
C LYS A 96 14.43 0.40 11.12
N MET A 97 15.08 0.21 12.26
CA MET A 97 16.46 -0.29 12.30
C MET A 97 16.58 -1.65 11.61
N LEU A 98 15.75 -2.64 11.96
CA LEU A 98 15.80 -3.98 11.35
C LEU A 98 15.59 -3.96 9.82
N VAL A 99 14.67 -3.11 9.35
CA VAL A 99 14.42 -2.93 7.92
C VAL A 99 15.61 -2.26 7.24
N ASN A 100 16.14 -1.18 7.83
CA ASN A 100 17.30 -0.48 7.28
C ASN A 100 18.54 -1.38 7.24
N ASP A 101 18.83 -2.15 8.30
CA ASP A 101 19.93 -3.13 8.34
C ASP A 101 19.81 -4.17 7.22
N SER A 102 18.59 -4.56 6.88
CA SER A 102 18.32 -5.49 5.77
C SER A 102 18.49 -4.81 4.42
N LEU A 103 18.05 -3.56 4.30
CA LEU A 103 18.16 -2.76 3.09
C LEU A 103 19.62 -2.43 2.75
N GLU A 104 20.44 -2.06 3.74
CA GLU A 104 21.86 -1.75 3.58
C GLU A 104 22.67 -2.93 3.02
N LYS A 105 22.21 -4.17 3.23
CA LYS A 105 22.87 -5.38 2.71
C LYS A 105 22.57 -5.65 1.24
N ILE A 106 21.41 -5.23 0.75
CA ILE A 106 20.93 -5.57 -0.61
C ILE A 106 20.97 -4.39 -1.57
N LEU A 107 20.71 -3.17 -1.09
CA LEU A 107 20.59 -1.98 -1.92
C LEU A 107 21.89 -1.64 -2.67
N PRO A 108 23.09 -1.70 -2.07
CA PRO A 108 24.34 -1.43 -2.81
C PRO A 108 24.58 -2.41 -3.95
N VAL A 109 24.19 -3.68 -3.78
CA VAL A 109 24.30 -4.71 -4.83
C VAL A 109 23.36 -4.39 -5.98
N ALA A 110 22.09 -4.11 -5.67
CA ALA A 110 21.09 -3.75 -6.68
C ALA A 110 21.45 -2.46 -7.42
N LEU A 111 21.97 -1.45 -6.73
CA LEU A 111 22.40 -0.18 -7.35
C LEU A 111 23.58 -0.36 -8.30
N LYS A 112 24.52 -1.25 -7.98
CA LYS A 112 25.70 -1.53 -8.82
C LYS A 112 25.33 -2.20 -10.15
N GLU A 113 24.28 -3.02 -10.14
CA GLU A 113 23.84 -3.80 -11.30
C GLU A 113 22.66 -3.16 -12.07
N ARG A 114 22.16 -2.02 -11.57
CA ARG A 114 21.07 -1.25 -12.18
C ARG A 114 21.53 -0.59 -13.48
N VAL A 115 20.63 -0.52 -14.47
CA VAL A 115 20.81 0.28 -15.68
C VAL A 115 20.46 1.74 -15.38
N ASP A 116 21.27 2.70 -15.84
CA ASP A 116 21.12 4.13 -15.52
C ASP A 116 19.74 4.72 -15.86
N THR A 117 19.02 4.14 -16.83
CA THR A 117 17.68 4.58 -17.23
C THR A 117 16.54 3.99 -16.38
N GLU A 118 16.84 3.08 -15.47
CA GLU A 118 15.87 2.38 -14.62
C GLU A 118 15.94 2.88 -13.18
N GLU A 119 14.81 2.89 -12.49
CA GLU A 119 14.76 3.02 -11.03
C GLU A 119 14.65 1.63 -10.38
N LEU A 120 14.69 1.56 -9.05
CA LEU A 120 14.46 0.34 -8.29
C LEU A 120 13.14 0.44 -7.54
N ILE A 121 12.28 -0.57 -7.63
CA ILE A 121 11.18 -0.77 -6.70
C ILE A 121 11.69 -1.60 -5.52
N ILE A 122 11.35 -1.16 -4.31
CA ILE A 122 11.76 -1.79 -3.05
C ILE A 122 10.50 -2.17 -2.29
N THR A 123 10.25 -3.47 -2.17
CA THR A 123 9.16 -4.03 -1.37
C THR A 123 9.71 -4.65 -0.10
N THR A 124 9.32 -4.11 1.04
CA THR A 124 9.63 -4.67 2.36
C THR A 124 8.41 -5.39 2.89
N LEU A 125 8.56 -6.67 3.22
CA LEU A 125 7.57 -7.48 3.94
C LEU A 125 8.09 -7.78 5.34
N VAL A 126 7.23 -7.60 6.33
CA VAL A 126 7.47 -7.96 7.73
C VAL A 126 6.44 -8.99 8.14
N SER A 127 6.93 -10.15 8.56
CA SER A 127 6.14 -11.29 9.01
C SER A 127 6.63 -11.72 10.38
N GLY A 128 5.82 -12.47 11.14
CA GLY A 128 6.30 -13.12 12.36
C GLY A 128 6.01 -14.62 12.39
N ASN A 129 6.53 -15.31 13.40
CA ASN A 129 6.16 -16.68 13.70
C ASN A 129 5.40 -16.71 15.04
N LEU A 130 4.21 -17.32 15.03
CA LEU A 130 3.29 -17.35 16.17
C LEU A 130 3.83 -18.19 17.35
N GLU A 131 4.55 -19.26 17.05
CA GLU A 131 5.14 -20.16 18.06
C GLU A 131 6.24 -19.43 18.85
N LYS A 132 7.04 -18.60 18.17
CA LYS A 132 8.03 -17.73 18.83
C LYS A 132 7.38 -16.66 19.70
N LEU A 133 6.17 -16.22 19.36
CA LEU A 133 5.44 -15.22 20.14
C LEU A 133 4.94 -15.82 21.47
N ASN A 134 4.40 -17.04 21.44
CA ASN A 134 3.84 -17.71 22.62
C ASN A 134 4.90 -18.14 23.66
N VAL A 135 6.18 -18.22 23.27
CA VAL A 135 7.29 -18.62 24.16
C VAL A 135 7.76 -17.47 25.07
N TYR A 136 7.45 -16.22 24.75
CA TYR A 136 7.96 -15.07 25.50
C TYR A 136 6.83 -14.20 26.07
N GLU A 137 6.62 -14.26 27.38
CA GLU A 137 5.62 -13.47 28.11
C GLU A 137 5.87 -11.95 28.09
N THR A 138 7.09 -11.49 27.78
CA THR A 138 7.41 -10.05 27.75
C THR A 138 8.28 -9.70 26.54
N ILE A 139 7.75 -8.82 25.69
CA ILE A 139 8.41 -8.39 24.44
C ILE A 139 9.27 -7.15 24.72
N SER A 140 10.59 -7.34 24.79
CA SER A 140 11.57 -6.24 24.88
C SER A 140 12.07 -5.81 23.49
N LYS A 141 12.58 -4.58 23.39
CA LYS A 141 13.16 -4.04 22.14
C LYS A 141 14.30 -4.89 21.61
N GLU A 142 15.14 -5.46 22.48
CA GLU A 142 16.30 -6.27 22.05
C GLU A 142 15.91 -7.63 21.42
N LYS A 143 14.67 -8.08 21.62
CA LYS A 143 14.19 -9.37 21.12
C LYS A 143 13.40 -9.24 19.81
N MET A 144 13.25 -8.04 19.23
CA MET A 144 12.41 -7.81 18.06
C MET A 144 12.81 -8.68 16.84
N SER A 145 14.10 -8.86 16.59
CA SER A 145 14.65 -9.74 15.55
C SER A 145 14.34 -11.22 15.76
N LYS A 146 13.90 -11.61 16.97
CA LYS A 146 13.45 -12.98 17.25
C LYS A 146 11.99 -13.19 16.84
N TYR A 147 11.16 -12.15 16.88
CA TYR A 147 9.73 -12.24 16.59
C TYR A 147 9.40 -11.93 15.13
N PHE A 148 10.13 -10.99 14.53
CA PHE A 148 9.90 -10.57 13.15
C PHE A 148 10.98 -11.07 12.22
N ASP A 149 10.51 -11.67 11.13
CA ASP A 149 11.28 -11.91 9.93
C ASP A 149 11.05 -10.72 8.98
N VAL A 150 12.15 -10.05 8.60
CA VAL A 150 12.15 -8.98 7.59
C VAL A 150 12.62 -9.54 6.27
N HIS A 151 11.90 -9.19 5.21
CA HIS A 151 12.22 -9.55 3.84
C HIS A 151 12.25 -8.29 2.99
N VAL A 152 13.33 -8.09 2.23
CA VAL A 152 13.48 -6.96 1.31
C VAL A 152 13.63 -7.51 -0.09
N HIS A 153 12.66 -7.22 -0.94
CA HIS A 153 12.63 -7.54 -2.35
C HIS A 153 12.93 -6.28 -3.16
N ILE A 154 13.84 -6.38 -4.13
CA ILE A 154 14.19 -5.29 -5.04
C ILE A 154 14.03 -5.78 -6.48
N GLU A 155 13.41 -4.96 -7.32
CA GLU A 155 13.27 -5.20 -8.76
C GLU A 155 13.54 -3.92 -9.57
N SER A 156 14.10 -4.08 -10.77
CA SER A 156 14.18 -3.00 -11.76
C SER A 156 12.79 -2.44 -12.09
N TYR A 157 12.72 -1.12 -12.23
CA TYR A 157 11.48 -0.41 -12.51
C TYR A 157 11.71 0.73 -13.50
N VAL A 158 10.93 0.74 -14.58
CA VAL A 158 10.89 1.88 -15.50
C VAL A 158 9.64 2.71 -15.14
N PRO A 159 9.80 3.95 -14.65
CA PRO A 159 8.66 4.83 -14.40
C PRO A 159 7.83 5.02 -15.68
N PRO A 160 6.49 4.85 -15.62
CA PRO A 160 5.66 5.09 -16.78
C PRO A 160 5.68 6.58 -17.13
N GLN A 161 5.71 6.87 -18.43
CA GLN A 161 5.61 8.25 -18.92
C GLN A 161 4.20 8.78 -18.67
N PHE A 162 4.12 9.90 -17.95
CA PHE A 162 2.87 10.57 -17.64
C PHE A 162 2.41 11.47 -18.80
N GLY A 163 1.09 11.61 -18.98
CA GLY A 163 0.51 12.57 -19.93
C GLY A 163 0.48 12.14 -21.40
N ILE A 164 0.81 10.88 -21.71
CA ILE A 164 0.67 10.35 -23.07
C ILE A 164 -0.82 10.17 -23.39
N ARG A 165 -1.29 10.85 -24.43
CA ARG A 165 -2.66 10.73 -24.92
C ARG A 165 -2.95 9.28 -25.33
N GLY A 166 -4.03 8.71 -24.81
CA GLY A 166 -4.44 7.33 -25.09
C GLY A 166 -3.82 6.28 -24.17
N ASN A 167 -2.89 6.64 -23.27
CA ASN A 167 -2.35 5.74 -22.26
C ASN A 167 -3.13 5.80 -20.92
N GLY A 168 -4.42 6.12 -21.01
CA GLY A 168 -5.31 6.14 -19.85
C GLY A 168 -5.63 4.73 -19.39
N GLU A 169 -5.79 4.57 -18.07
CA GLU A 169 -6.26 3.31 -17.51
C GLU A 169 -7.75 3.10 -17.84
N HIS A 170 -8.13 1.87 -18.14
CA HIS A 170 -9.51 1.47 -18.35
C HIS A 170 -10.03 0.83 -17.06
N LEU A 171 -11.09 1.39 -16.51
CA LEU A 171 -11.57 1.03 -15.18
C LEU A 171 -12.86 0.19 -15.27
N ALA A 172 -13.03 -0.76 -14.36
CA ALA A 172 -14.32 -1.38 -14.11
C ALA A 172 -14.58 -1.48 -12.61
N VAL A 173 -15.83 -1.22 -12.22
CA VAL A 173 -16.30 -1.46 -10.86
C VAL A 173 -16.61 -2.94 -10.72
N GLY A 174 -16.01 -3.61 -9.73
CA GLY A 174 -16.22 -5.05 -9.57
C GLY A 174 -15.78 -5.65 -8.24
N GLY A 175 -15.16 -4.87 -7.36
CA GLY A 175 -14.78 -5.34 -6.02
C GLY A 175 -15.57 -4.66 -4.91
N TYR A 176 -15.66 -5.34 -3.77
CA TYR A 176 -16.13 -4.77 -2.51
C TYR A 176 -14.95 -4.19 -1.71
N GLY A 177 -15.24 -3.32 -0.73
CA GLY A 177 -14.23 -2.74 0.15
C GLY A 177 -13.37 -3.78 0.90
N ARG A 178 -12.14 -3.41 1.25
CA ARG A 178 -11.19 -4.34 1.87
C ARG A 178 -11.51 -4.57 3.34
N ASN A 179 -11.36 -5.80 3.81
CA ASN A 179 -11.29 -6.07 5.25
C ASN A 179 -10.01 -5.44 5.82
N ILE A 180 -10.09 -4.80 6.99
CA ILE A 180 -8.94 -4.17 7.67
C ILE A 180 -8.19 -3.21 6.71
N ALA A 181 -8.95 -2.38 5.99
CA ALA A 181 -8.42 -1.52 4.95
C ALA A 181 -7.33 -0.54 5.43
N GLY A 182 -7.32 -0.21 6.72
CA GLY A 182 -6.30 0.64 7.34
C GLY A 182 -4.88 0.05 7.33
N ALA A 183 -4.73 -1.27 7.14
CA ALA A 183 -3.44 -1.94 7.04
C ALA A 183 -3.07 -2.30 5.60
N LYS A 184 -1.77 -2.28 5.27
CA LYS A 184 -1.22 -2.83 4.03
C LYS A 184 -0.61 -4.21 4.31
N TYR A 185 -1.31 -5.26 3.89
CA TYR A 185 -0.98 -6.64 4.25
C TYR A 185 -1.08 -7.59 3.04
N SER A 186 -0.25 -8.63 3.03
CA SER A 186 -0.02 -9.45 1.84
C SER A 186 -1.20 -10.35 1.46
N ASP A 187 -2.06 -10.74 2.41
CA ASP A 187 -3.31 -11.46 2.10
C ASP A 187 -4.20 -10.70 1.12
N TRP A 188 -4.20 -9.37 1.14
CA TRP A 188 -4.94 -8.60 0.15
C TRP A 188 -4.47 -8.89 -1.28
N VAL A 189 -3.17 -9.17 -1.48
CA VAL A 189 -2.63 -9.55 -2.80
C VAL A 189 -3.20 -10.90 -3.24
N ARG A 190 -3.33 -11.87 -2.31
CA ARG A 190 -3.98 -13.17 -2.58
C ARG A 190 -5.47 -13.02 -2.89
N ILE A 191 -6.18 -12.21 -2.10
CA ILE A 191 -7.63 -11.99 -2.24
C ILE A 191 -7.92 -11.32 -3.60
N ARG A 192 -7.22 -10.22 -3.91
CA ARG A 192 -7.48 -9.47 -5.14
C ARG A 192 -7.09 -10.23 -6.41
N LYS A 193 -6.19 -11.21 -6.34
CA LYS A 193 -5.85 -12.08 -7.49
C LYS A 193 -7.08 -12.70 -8.13
N ASN A 194 -8.07 -13.10 -7.32
CA ASN A 194 -9.31 -13.67 -7.86
C ASN A 194 -10.20 -12.60 -8.50
N LEU A 195 -10.23 -11.37 -7.96
CA LEU A 195 -10.93 -10.25 -8.58
C LEU A 195 -10.29 -9.86 -9.92
N GLU A 196 -8.96 -9.77 -9.97
CA GLU A 196 -8.20 -9.45 -11.17
C GLU A 196 -8.39 -10.50 -12.29
N LYS A 197 -8.65 -11.77 -11.95
CA LYS A 197 -8.98 -12.81 -12.93
C LYS A 197 -10.35 -12.63 -13.59
N LEU A 198 -11.28 -11.94 -12.91
CA LEU A 198 -12.63 -11.65 -13.43
C LEU A 198 -12.66 -10.35 -14.25
N ARG A 199 -11.55 -9.63 -14.31
CA ARG A 199 -11.43 -8.35 -15.02
C ARG A 199 -11.58 -8.57 -16.54
N PRO A 200 -12.44 -7.80 -17.24
CA PRO A 200 -12.50 -7.82 -18.70
C PRO A 200 -11.13 -7.55 -19.35
N PRO A 201 -10.83 -8.12 -20.53
CA PRO A 201 -9.51 -7.99 -21.15
C PRO A 201 -9.05 -6.55 -21.42
N SER A 202 -9.98 -5.63 -21.70
CA SER A 202 -9.69 -4.21 -21.96
C SER A 202 -9.49 -3.39 -20.69
N VAL A 203 -9.89 -3.90 -19.53
CA VAL A 203 -9.82 -3.19 -18.25
C VAL A 203 -8.43 -3.38 -17.65
N THR A 204 -7.84 -2.31 -17.13
CA THR A 204 -6.48 -2.28 -16.59
C THR A 204 -6.45 -2.08 -15.06
N GLU A 205 -7.55 -1.66 -14.44
CA GLU A 205 -7.70 -1.60 -12.98
C GLU A 205 -9.15 -1.88 -12.55
N ILE A 206 -9.31 -2.59 -11.43
CA ILE A 206 -10.62 -2.83 -10.81
C ILE A 206 -10.82 -1.84 -9.68
N LEU A 207 -11.95 -1.14 -9.72
CA LEU A 207 -12.40 -0.29 -8.63
C LEU A 207 -13.21 -1.10 -7.61
N LEU A 208 -12.90 -0.85 -6.35
CA LEU A 208 -13.63 -1.30 -5.19
C LEU A 208 -14.71 -0.27 -4.85
N SER A 209 -15.89 -0.75 -4.52
CA SER A 209 -17.03 0.09 -4.17
C SER A 209 -17.74 -0.45 -2.93
N TYR A 210 -18.49 0.41 -2.26
CA TYR A 210 -19.37 -0.02 -1.17
C TYR A 210 -20.60 -0.76 -1.70
N ASN A 211 -21.22 -0.25 -2.77
CA ASN A 211 -22.51 -0.70 -3.28
C ASN A 211 -22.62 -0.71 -4.82
N GLY A 212 -21.50 -0.63 -5.54
CA GLY A 212 -21.46 -0.50 -7.00
C GLY A 212 -21.50 0.95 -7.52
N ASP A 213 -21.88 1.92 -6.68
CA ASP A 213 -21.89 3.34 -7.04
C ASP A 213 -20.85 4.15 -6.26
N GLN A 214 -20.79 3.99 -4.94
CA GLN A 214 -19.83 4.71 -4.09
C GLN A 214 -18.45 4.07 -4.17
N ILE A 215 -17.56 4.69 -4.93
CA ILE A 215 -16.20 4.21 -5.19
C ILE A 215 -15.31 4.49 -3.98
N LEU A 216 -14.58 3.46 -3.55
CA LEU A 216 -13.67 3.51 -2.41
C LEU A 216 -12.23 3.75 -2.89
N GLU A 217 -11.66 2.78 -3.60
CA GLU A 217 -10.29 2.79 -4.10
C GLU A 217 -10.11 1.75 -5.21
N GLY A 218 -8.95 1.70 -5.87
CA GLY A 218 -8.60 0.62 -6.79
C GLY A 218 -8.06 -0.62 -6.04
N SER A 219 -7.82 -1.70 -6.79
CA SER A 219 -7.32 -2.95 -6.20
C SER A 219 -5.90 -2.82 -5.60
N ALA A 220 -5.11 -1.87 -6.11
CA ALA A 220 -3.77 -1.55 -5.60
C ALA A 220 -3.48 -0.05 -5.47
N THR A 221 -4.47 0.80 -5.77
CA THR A 221 -4.34 2.26 -5.90
C THR A 221 -5.40 2.98 -5.07
N ASN A 222 -5.14 4.19 -4.60
CA ASN A 222 -6.22 5.07 -4.14
C ASN A 222 -6.87 5.77 -5.34
N PHE A 223 -8.12 6.17 -5.20
CA PHE A 223 -8.90 6.73 -6.31
C PHE A 223 -9.35 8.16 -6.01
N PHE A 224 -9.24 9.02 -7.02
CA PHE A 224 -9.63 10.42 -6.96
C PHE A 224 -10.44 10.78 -8.21
N VAL A 225 -11.41 11.67 -8.08
CA VAL A 225 -12.07 12.34 -9.21
C VAL A 225 -11.90 13.85 -9.10
N VAL A 226 -11.86 14.51 -10.25
CA VAL A 226 -12.04 15.97 -10.34
C VAL A 226 -13.44 16.18 -10.89
N CYS A 227 -14.32 16.76 -10.09
CA CYS A 227 -15.71 16.96 -10.48
C CYS A 227 -16.13 18.42 -10.25
N ARG A 228 -17.20 18.83 -10.94
CA ARG A 228 -17.80 20.14 -10.68
C ARG A 228 -18.43 20.12 -9.29
N LYS A 229 -18.28 21.20 -8.53
CA LYS A 229 -18.93 21.35 -7.23
C LYS A 229 -20.45 21.41 -7.44
N ASP A 230 -21.18 20.52 -6.76
CA ASP A 230 -22.64 20.62 -6.69
C ASP A 230 -23.00 21.96 -6.05
N TRP A 231 -23.80 22.76 -6.74
CA TRP A 231 -24.38 23.95 -6.13
C TRP A 231 -25.51 23.49 -5.24
N ASP A 232 -25.33 23.58 -3.92
CA ASP A 232 -26.40 23.36 -2.97
C ASP A 232 -27.54 24.32 -3.31
N SER A 233 -28.61 23.82 -3.92
CA SER A 233 -29.83 24.56 -4.26
C SER A 233 -30.62 25.06 -3.03
N ASN A 234 -30.07 24.88 -1.83
CA ASN A 234 -30.63 25.33 -0.56
C ASN A 234 -30.08 26.67 -0.08
N ASP A 235 -29.00 27.19 -0.67
CA ASP A 235 -28.58 28.56 -0.41
C ASP A 235 -29.30 29.45 -1.42
N GLY A 236 -30.45 30.00 -1.03
CA GLY A 236 -31.33 30.86 -1.85
C GLY A 236 -30.70 32.20 -2.25
N LYS A 237 -29.41 32.22 -2.58
CA LYS A 237 -28.64 33.38 -3.01
C LYS A 237 -28.49 33.32 -4.52
N SER A 238 -29.00 34.37 -5.15
CA SER A 238 -28.98 34.63 -6.59
C SER A 238 -27.59 34.46 -7.22
N PRO A 239 -27.50 34.25 -8.56
CA PRO A 239 -26.27 33.91 -9.29
C PRO A 239 -25.21 35.03 -9.38
N SER A 240 -25.31 36.05 -8.53
CA SER A 240 -24.59 37.32 -8.67
C SER A 240 -23.69 37.60 -7.47
N ASP A 241 -22.86 36.63 -7.07
CA ASP A 241 -21.78 36.91 -6.14
C ASP A 241 -20.43 36.45 -6.74
N HIS A 242 -19.74 37.43 -7.30
CA HIS A 242 -18.41 37.33 -7.86
C HIS A 242 -17.40 37.05 -6.72
N GLY A 243 -16.89 35.82 -6.65
CA GLY A 243 -15.73 35.55 -5.78
C GLY A 243 -15.20 34.12 -5.78
N ASN A 244 -16.06 33.10 -5.89
CA ASN A 244 -15.60 31.72 -5.77
C ASN A 244 -15.29 31.11 -7.15
N LYS A 245 -14.08 31.36 -7.65
CA LYS A 245 -13.62 30.97 -9.00
C LYS A 245 -13.46 29.47 -9.23
N ASN A 246 -13.50 28.64 -8.18
CA ASN A 246 -13.23 27.21 -8.33
C ASN A 246 -14.53 26.42 -8.47
N HIS A 247 -14.95 26.24 -9.73
CA HIS A 247 -16.08 25.38 -10.09
C HIS A 247 -15.78 23.89 -9.90
N PHE A 248 -14.52 23.51 -9.70
CA PHE A 248 -14.09 22.13 -9.57
C PHE A 248 -13.54 21.84 -8.18
N GLU A 249 -13.71 20.59 -7.76
CA GLU A 249 -13.12 20.04 -6.54
C GLU A 249 -12.59 18.64 -6.79
N VAL A 250 -11.65 18.23 -5.93
CA VAL A 250 -11.13 16.87 -5.88
C VAL A 250 -11.94 16.06 -4.86
N GLN A 251 -12.43 14.88 -5.22
CA GLN A 251 -13.06 13.95 -4.28
C GLN A 251 -12.27 12.64 -4.18
N THR A 252 -12.19 12.09 -2.97
CA THR A 252 -11.68 10.74 -2.68
C THR A 252 -12.48 10.17 -1.53
N ALA A 253 -12.65 8.84 -1.48
CA ALA A 253 -13.30 8.22 -0.34
C ALA A 253 -12.53 8.47 0.98
N PRO A 254 -13.26 8.68 2.10
CA PRO A 254 -12.70 8.76 3.45
C PRO A 254 -11.94 7.50 3.86
N VAL A 255 -10.92 7.65 4.70
CA VAL A 255 -10.24 6.49 5.31
C VAL A 255 -11.20 5.65 6.17
N ASN A 256 -12.13 6.31 6.86
CA ASN A 256 -13.12 5.67 7.73
C ASN A 256 -14.10 4.77 6.96
N ASP A 257 -14.22 4.94 5.64
CA ASP A 257 -15.09 4.13 4.77
C ASP A 257 -14.41 2.85 4.29
N GLY A 258 -13.23 2.52 4.83
CA GLY A 258 -12.51 1.28 4.50
C GLY A 258 -11.56 1.42 3.31
N VAL A 259 -10.76 2.50 3.31
CA VAL A 259 -9.76 2.80 2.26
C VAL A 259 -8.34 2.76 2.84
N LEU A 260 -7.34 2.38 2.04
CA LEU A 260 -5.95 2.41 2.50
C LEU A 260 -5.51 3.86 2.65
N PRO A 261 -4.93 4.28 3.80
CA PRO A 261 -4.24 5.57 3.87
C PRO A 261 -2.92 5.51 3.09
N GLY A 262 -3.00 5.57 1.76
CA GLY A 262 -1.84 5.53 0.87
C GLY A 262 -0.98 6.78 1.00
N ILE A 263 0.33 6.61 0.84
CA ILE A 263 1.30 7.73 0.94
C ILE A 263 1.03 8.78 -0.14
N ILE A 264 0.80 8.34 -1.37
CA ILE A 264 0.48 9.26 -2.47
C ILE A 264 -0.88 9.94 -2.26
N ARG A 265 -1.88 9.23 -1.71
CA ARG A 265 -3.16 9.84 -1.33
C ARG A 265 -2.96 11.00 -0.35
N GLN A 266 -2.17 10.78 0.70
CA GLN A 266 -1.87 11.84 1.69
C GLN A 266 -1.18 13.03 1.03
N LEU A 267 -0.21 12.79 0.15
CA LEU A 267 0.48 13.85 -0.58
C LEU A 267 -0.46 14.65 -1.49
N VAL A 268 -1.37 13.99 -2.21
CA VAL A 268 -2.37 14.67 -3.05
C VAL A 268 -3.23 15.61 -2.20
N LEU A 269 -3.70 15.16 -1.02
CA LEU A 269 -4.50 15.99 -0.12
C LEU A 269 -3.69 17.14 0.50
N GLU A 270 -2.43 16.90 0.87
CA GLU A 270 -1.51 17.93 1.36
C GLU A 270 -1.27 19.02 0.30
N VAL A 271 -1.04 18.62 -0.95
CA VAL A 271 -0.88 19.54 -2.09
C VAL A 271 -2.18 20.29 -2.36
N CYS A 272 -3.33 19.61 -2.36
CA CYS A 272 -4.61 20.31 -2.53
C CYS A 272 -4.81 21.38 -1.46
N LYS A 273 -4.45 21.06 -0.21
CA LYS A 273 -4.50 22.01 0.90
C LYS A 273 -3.51 23.17 0.73
N SER A 274 -2.25 22.91 0.34
CA SER A 274 -1.23 23.96 0.21
C SER A 274 -1.48 24.89 -0.98
N GLU A 275 -1.98 24.34 -2.08
CA GLU A 275 -2.27 25.07 -3.32
C GLU A 275 -3.67 25.69 -3.35
N GLY A 276 -4.47 25.51 -2.28
CA GLY A 276 -5.84 26.04 -2.22
C GLY A 276 -6.81 25.38 -3.22
N ILE A 277 -6.52 24.14 -3.65
CA ILE A 277 -7.40 23.34 -4.50
C ILE A 277 -8.52 22.76 -3.61
N PRO A 278 -9.80 23.05 -3.87
CA PRO A 278 -10.90 22.51 -3.09
C PRO A 278 -10.92 20.98 -3.17
N PHE A 279 -11.07 20.32 -2.03
CA PHE A 279 -11.23 18.88 -1.98
C PHE A 279 -12.20 18.45 -0.88
N ARG A 280 -12.82 17.28 -1.06
CA ARG A 280 -13.67 16.62 -0.06
C ARG A 280 -13.30 15.15 0.07
N GLU A 281 -13.29 14.67 1.30
CA GLU A 281 -13.26 13.23 1.58
C GLU A 281 -14.70 12.72 1.58
N VAL A 282 -15.15 12.26 0.42
CA VAL A 282 -16.46 11.63 0.17
C VAL A 282 -16.28 10.59 -0.93
N ALA A 283 -16.90 9.42 -0.79
CA ALA A 283 -16.82 8.36 -1.79
C ALA A 283 -17.43 8.84 -3.13
N PRO A 284 -16.66 8.97 -4.22
CA PRO A 284 -17.19 9.44 -5.50
C PRO A 284 -18.26 8.50 -6.04
N SER A 285 -19.34 9.06 -6.59
CA SER A 285 -20.40 8.29 -7.23
C SER A 285 -20.03 7.94 -8.67
N TRP A 286 -20.05 6.64 -8.99
CA TRP A 286 -19.82 6.12 -10.33
C TRP A 286 -20.80 6.70 -11.34
N SER A 287 -22.10 6.59 -11.06
CA SER A 287 -23.17 7.04 -11.96
C SER A 287 -23.19 8.55 -12.20
N LYS A 288 -22.69 9.35 -11.27
CA LYS A 288 -22.69 10.82 -11.40
C LYS A 288 -21.42 11.40 -12.02
N HIS A 289 -20.27 10.76 -11.79
CA HIS A 289 -18.97 11.38 -12.08
C HIS A 289 -18.06 10.55 -12.97
N ILE A 290 -18.39 9.28 -13.24
CA ILE A 290 -17.44 8.34 -13.86
C ILE A 290 -18.04 7.58 -15.05
N ALA A 291 -19.29 7.09 -14.92
CA ALA A 291 -19.99 6.30 -15.92
C ALA A 291 -20.41 7.11 -17.16
#